data_AF-A0A9W4PEJ4-F1
#
_entry.id   AF-A0A9W4PEJ4-F1
#
_cell.length_a   1.000
_cell.length_b   1.000
_cell.length_c   1.000
_cell.angle_alpha   90.00
_cell.angle_beta   90.00
_cell.angle_gamma   90.00
#
_symmetry.space_group_name_H-M   'P 1'
#
loop_
_entity.id
_entity.type
_entity.pdbx_description
1 polymer ?
#
loop_
_entity_poly.entity_id
_entity_poly.type
_entity_poly.pdbx_seq_one_letter_code
_entity_poly.pdbx_strand_id
1 'polypeptide(L)'
;MGIKTGEEYINRIKSRKPEVWLGGRVVEDIYNEPIFKQPIEEIAKLYDIQHDPEYQDEITHICKETGERVNNAFLFPKTSEDLQKRSKLFEVYARMTYGLMGRTPDFLNVVVTSMAHNSWFLDKYNKDWSKNIKDYYTYIRTMIYS
;
A
#
# COMPACT_ATOMS: atom_id res chain seq x y z
N MET A 1 -4.22 0.99 16.10
CA MET A 1 -3.24 0.50 15.10
C MET A 1 -3.25 1.49 13.93
N GLY A 2 -2.25 1.49 13.04
CA GLY A 2 -2.08 2.58 12.07
C GLY A 2 -1.24 2.19 10.84
N ILE A 3 -0.79 3.19 10.10
CA ILE A 3 0.19 3.04 9.03
C ILE A 3 1.42 2.21 9.45
N LYS A 4 1.91 1.33 8.57
CA LYS A 4 3.06 0.45 8.82
C LYS A 4 4.39 1.20 8.84
N THR A 5 5.35 0.70 9.58
CA THR A 5 6.76 1.12 9.48
C THR A 5 7.52 0.29 8.44
N GLY A 6 8.68 0.79 8.02
CA GLY A 6 9.61 0.08 7.15
C GLY A 6 10.14 -1.19 7.81
N GLU A 7 10.37 -1.15 9.13
CA GLU A 7 10.78 -2.33 9.91
C GLU A 7 9.71 -3.44 9.87
N GLU A 8 8.43 -3.10 10.08
CA GLU A 8 7.32 -4.06 9.99
C GLU A 8 7.22 -4.66 8.58
N TYR A 9 7.45 -3.85 7.54
CA TYR A 9 7.49 -4.33 6.16
C TYR A 9 8.64 -5.32 5.94
N ILE A 10 9.86 -5.00 6.37
CA ILE A 10 11.03 -5.89 6.24
C ILE A 10 10.83 -7.19 7.03
N ASN A 11 10.34 -7.10 8.26
CA ASN A 11 10.07 -8.26 9.11
C ASN A 11 9.03 -9.18 8.44
N ARG A 12 8.02 -8.61 7.78
CA ARG A 12 7.06 -9.37 6.99
C ARG A 12 7.66 -10.03 5.75
N ILE A 13 8.64 -9.41 5.09
CA ILE A 13 9.34 -10.07 3.98
C ILE A 13 10.14 -11.26 4.50
N LYS A 14 10.87 -11.09 5.61
CA LYS A 14 11.68 -12.15 6.23
C LYS A 14 10.86 -13.31 6.79
N SER A 15 9.66 -13.05 7.30
CA SER A 15 8.80 -14.09 7.88
C SER A 15 8.10 -14.96 6.83
N ARG A 16 8.00 -14.48 5.59
CA ARG A 16 7.35 -15.21 4.50
C ARG A 16 8.36 -16.07 3.76
N LYS A 17 7.88 -17.22 3.29
CA LYS A 17 8.63 -18.14 2.42
C LYS A 17 7.90 -18.35 1.09
N PRO A 18 7.78 -17.31 0.24
CA PRO A 18 7.19 -17.50 -1.08
C PRO A 18 8.20 -18.18 -2.01
N GLU A 19 7.69 -18.95 -2.96
CA GLU A 19 8.53 -19.55 -4.00
C GLU A 19 8.87 -18.48 -5.05
N VAL A 20 10.13 -18.06 -5.09
CA VAL A 20 10.63 -17.04 -6.03
C VAL A 20 11.72 -17.64 -6.89
N TRP A 21 11.56 -17.55 -8.21
CA TRP A 21 12.54 -18.03 -9.18
C TRP A 21 13.31 -16.86 -9.79
N LEU A 22 14.64 -16.95 -9.80
CA LEU A 22 15.53 -15.95 -10.38
C LEU A 22 16.61 -16.66 -11.20
N GLY A 23 16.63 -16.42 -12.51
CA GLY A 23 17.65 -17.01 -13.39
C GLY A 23 17.69 -18.55 -13.37
N GLY A 24 16.53 -19.21 -13.16
CA GLY A 24 16.42 -20.68 -13.15
C GLY A 24 16.69 -21.36 -11.80
N ARG A 25 16.98 -20.59 -10.73
CA ARG A 25 17.07 -21.12 -9.35
C ARG A 25 15.97 -20.56 -8.45
N VAL A 26 15.63 -21.32 -7.41
CA VAL A 26 14.80 -20.83 -6.31
C VAL A 26 15.64 -19.93 -5.40
N VAL A 27 15.06 -18.82 -4.96
CA VAL A 27 15.64 -17.88 -3.98
C VAL A 27 15.15 -18.27 -2.59
N GLU A 28 16.08 -18.73 -1.75
CA GLU A 28 15.77 -19.18 -0.38
C GLU A 28 15.60 -18.01 0.61
N ASP A 29 16.38 -16.94 0.45
CA ASP A 29 16.35 -15.74 1.28
C ASP A 29 16.19 -14.49 0.41
N ILE A 30 14.95 -14.03 0.33
CA ILE A 30 14.57 -12.89 -0.51
C ILE A 30 15.17 -11.58 0.00
N TYR A 31 15.30 -11.41 1.31
CA TYR A 31 15.79 -10.15 1.88
C TYR A 31 17.30 -9.99 1.65
N ASN A 32 18.06 -11.07 1.80
CA ASN A 32 19.51 -11.04 1.61
C ASN A 32 19.95 -11.30 0.16
N GLU A 33 19.03 -11.64 -0.75
CA GLU A 33 19.34 -11.75 -2.19
C GLU A 33 19.80 -10.39 -2.75
N PRO A 34 21.02 -10.27 -3.30
CA PRO A 34 21.61 -8.98 -3.68
C PRO A 34 20.76 -8.11 -4.60
N ILE A 35 20.02 -8.72 -5.55
CA ILE A 35 19.18 -7.97 -6.49
C ILE A 35 17.89 -7.42 -5.85
N PHE A 36 17.42 -8.00 -4.75
CA PHE A 36 16.17 -7.61 -4.09
C PHE A 36 16.39 -6.71 -2.88
N LYS A 37 17.56 -6.79 -2.24
CA LYS A 37 17.86 -6.05 -1.01
C LYS A 37 17.59 -4.54 -1.14
N GLN A 38 18.21 -3.88 -2.13
CA GLN A 38 18.04 -2.43 -2.29
C GLN A 38 16.58 -2.03 -2.60
N PRO A 39 15.88 -2.68 -3.56
CA PRO A 39 14.45 -2.39 -3.77
C PRO A 39 13.58 -2.56 -2.52
N ILE A 40 13.83 -3.59 -1.70
CA ILE A 40 13.10 -3.80 -0.45
C ILE A 40 13.37 -2.65 0.53
N GLU A 41 14.62 -2.23 0.68
CA GLU A 41 14.98 -1.11 1.56
C GLU A 41 14.36 0.21 1.10
N GLU A 42 14.31 0.49 -0.22
CA GLU A 42 13.63 1.69 -0.73
C GLU A 42 12.12 1.65 -0.48
N ILE A 43 11.46 0.50 -0.63
CA ILE A 43 10.04 0.36 -0.28
C ILE A 43 9.83 0.55 1.23
N ALA A 44 10.76 0.06 2.06
CA ALA A 44 10.69 0.26 3.51
C ALA A 44 10.71 1.75 3.89
N LYS A 45 11.55 2.56 3.24
CA LYS A 45 11.58 4.02 3.45
C LYS A 45 10.24 4.69 3.11
N LEU A 46 9.52 4.20 2.10
CA LEU A 46 8.17 4.70 1.78
C LEU A 46 7.12 4.33 2.84
N TYR A 47 7.36 3.28 3.63
CA TYR A 47 6.55 3.04 4.81
C TYR A 47 6.89 4.01 5.93
N ASP A 48 8.19 4.26 6.17
CA ASP A 48 8.67 5.16 7.23
C ASP A 48 8.25 6.62 7.01
N ILE A 49 8.25 7.13 5.77
CA ILE A 49 7.87 8.52 5.48
C ILE A 49 6.42 8.86 5.90
N GLN A 50 5.54 7.86 6.03
CA GLN A 50 4.18 8.09 6.53
C GLN A 50 4.17 8.51 8.01
N HIS A 51 5.25 8.23 8.74
CA HIS A 51 5.44 8.62 10.14
C HIS A 51 6.24 9.92 10.28
N ASP A 52 6.82 10.43 9.20
CA ASP A 52 7.57 11.69 9.20
C ASP A 52 6.60 12.87 9.41
N PRO A 53 6.78 13.70 10.45
CA PRO A 53 5.91 14.86 10.70
C PRO A 53 5.83 15.84 9.53
N GLU A 54 6.86 15.91 8.67
CA GLU A 54 6.87 16.78 7.49
C GLU A 54 5.86 16.30 6.43
N TYR A 55 5.68 14.98 6.28
CA TYR A 55 4.89 14.40 5.20
C TYR A 55 3.58 13.78 5.67
N GLN A 56 3.48 13.40 6.95
CA GLN A 56 2.42 12.54 7.47
C GLN A 56 1.02 13.05 7.10
N ASP A 57 0.72 14.33 7.34
CA ASP A 57 -0.60 14.88 7.04
C ASP A 57 -0.87 15.10 5.55
N GLU A 58 0.19 15.17 4.72
CA GLU A 58 0.05 15.27 3.26
C GLU A 58 -0.29 13.93 2.61
N ILE A 59 0.25 12.84 3.16
CA ILE A 59 0.18 11.50 2.53
C ILE A 59 -0.70 10.51 3.29
N THR A 60 -1.26 10.90 4.43
CA THR A 60 -2.18 10.09 5.23
C THR A 60 -3.40 10.88 5.68
N HIS A 61 -4.44 10.18 6.16
CA HIS A 61 -5.61 10.78 6.80
C HIS A 61 -6.13 9.90 7.93
N ILE A 62 -6.97 10.47 8.79
CA ILE A 62 -7.70 9.70 9.80
C ILE A 62 -8.93 9.05 9.16
N CYS A 63 -8.98 7.72 9.17
CA CYS A 63 -10.13 6.95 8.74
C CYS A 63 -11.29 7.18 9.72
N LYS A 64 -12.42 7.73 9.24
CA LYS A 64 -13.58 8.03 10.09
C LYS A 64 -14.22 6.79 10.72
N GLU A 65 -14.09 5.64 10.07
CA GLU A 65 -14.70 4.38 10.52
C GLU A 65 -13.91 3.74 11.68
N THR A 66 -12.58 3.84 11.66
CA THR A 66 -11.71 3.15 12.62
C THR A 66 -11.03 4.11 13.60
N GLY A 67 -10.98 5.41 13.30
CA GLY A 67 -10.19 6.40 14.03
C GLY A 67 -8.68 6.28 13.80
N GLU A 68 -8.25 5.35 12.95
CA GLU A 68 -6.85 5.06 12.68
C GLU A 68 -6.32 5.91 11.52
N ARG A 69 -5.03 6.25 11.57
CA ARG A 69 -4.35 6.92 10.47
C ARG A 69 -4.01 5.91 9.37
N VAL A 70 -4.39 6.22 8.13
CA VAL A 70 -4.19 5.37 6.95
C VAL A 70 -3.63 6.18 5.78
N ASN A 71 -2.93 5.49 4.88
CA ASN A 71 -2.36 6.10 3.67
C ASN A 71 -3.46 6.70 2.76
N ASN A 72 -3.18 7.83 2.10
CA ASN A 72 -4.11 8.49 1.18
C ASN A 72 -4.45 7.66 -0.07
N ALA A 73 -3.71 6.60 -0.37
CA ALA A 73 -4.10 5.62 -1.39
C ALA A 73 -5.44 4.93 -1.07
N PHE A 74 -5.82 4.84 0.20
CA PHE A 74 -7.10 4.27 0.66
C PHE A 74 -8.24 5.30 0.73
N LEU A 75 -7.99 6.56 0.38
CA LEU A 75 -8.98 7.61 0.40
C LEU A 75 -9.97 7.44 -0.77
N PHE A 76 -11.27 7.44 -0.48
CA PHE A 76 -12.32 7.54 -1.51
C PHE A 76 -12.52 9.01 -1.89
N PRO A 77 -12.07 9.46 -3.07
CA PRO A 77 -12.15 10.87 -3.41
C PRO A 77 -13.59 11.25 -3.75
N LYS A 78 -14.13 12.23 -3.02
CA LYS A 78 -15.46 12.81 -3.27
C LYS A 78 -15.39 14.29 -3.64
N THR A 79 -14.25 14.93 -3.40
CA THR A 79 -14.01 16.35 -3.61
C THR A 79 -12.70 16.61 -4.36
N SER A 80 -12.50 17.85 -4.83
CA SER A 80 -11.22 18.24 -5.45
C SER A 80 -10.05 18.17 -4.46
N GLU A 81 -10.30 18.52 -3.20
CA GLU A 81 -9.30 18.42 -2.12
C GLU A 81 -8.83 16.97 -1.92
N ASP A 82 -9.76 16.01 -1.98
CA ASP A 82 -9.42 14.59 -1.89
C ASP A 82 -8.51 14.13 -3.05
N LEU A 83 -8.78 14.64 -4.27
CA LEU A 83 -7.93 14.36 -5.43
C LEU A 83 -6.54 14.97 -5.26
N GLN A 84 -6.45 16.18 -4.70
CA GLN A 84 -5.17 16.83 -4.40
C GLN A 84 -4.36 16.02 -3.37
N LYS A 85 -5.00 15.52 -2.30
CA LYS A 85 -4.35 14.65 -1.31
C LYS A 85 -3.78 13.38 -1.93
N ARG A 86 -4.53 12.74 -2.84
CA ARG A 86 -4.04 11.57 -3.58
C ARG A 86 -2.91 11.93 -4.54
N SER A 87 -3.03 13.05 -5.25
CA SER A 87 -1.97 13.56 -6.12
C SER A 87 -0.68 13.82 -5.34
N LYS A 88 -0.79 14.40 -4.14
CA LYS A 88 0.36 14.73 -3.31
C LYS A 88 1.09 13.49 -2.82
N LEU A 89 0.35 12.44 -2.41
CA LEU A 89 0.95 11.13 -2.12
C LEU A 89 1.80 10.61 -3.28
N PHE A 90 1.25 10.59 -4.50
CA PHE A 90 1.98 10.14 -5.68
C PHE A 90 3.21 10.99 -5.96
N GLU A 91 3.11 12.30 -5.82
CA GLU A 91 4.22 13.24 -6.00
C GLU A 91 5.34 12.97 -4.99
N VAL A 92 5.01 12.81 -3.71
CA VAL A 92 5.99 12.52 -2.65
C VAL A 92 6.68 11.20 -2.92
N TYR A 93 5.95 10.13 -3.24
CA TYR A 93 6.55 8.82 -3.50
C TYR A 93 7.42 8.83 -4.76
N ALA A 94 7.00 9.53 -5.81
CA ALA A 94 7.81 9.72 -7.00
C ALA A 94 9.10 10.48 -6.68
N ARG A 95 9.06 11.54 -5.86
CA ARG A 95 10.26 12.29 -5.45
C ARG A 95 11.21 11.43 -4.61
N MET A 96 10.68 10.66 -3.66
CA MET A 96 11.49 9.80 -2.80
C MET A 96 12.22 8.70 -3.57
N THR A 97 11.65 8.25 -4.68
CA THR A 97 12.20 7.17 -5.52
C THR A 97 12.87 7.70 -6.79
N TYR A 98 13.02 9.01 -6.94
CA TYR A 98 13.49 9.67 -8.16
C TYR A 98 12.70 9.27 -9.42
N GLY A 99 11.44 8.87 -9.26
CA GLY A 99 10.56 8.39 -10.32
C GLY A 99 10.92 7.01 -10.88
N LEU A 100 11.90 6.31 -10.30
CA LEU A 100 12.37 5.02 -10.82
C LEU A 100 11.47 3.86 -10.40
N MET A 101 10.74 3.99 -9.30
CA MET A 101 9.84 2.94 -8.81
C MET A 101 8.39 3.18 -9.25
N GLY A 102 7.98 2.56 -10.35
CA GLY A 102 6.61 2.68 -10.88
C GLY A 102 5.56 1.75 -10.25
N ARG A 103 5.95 0.90 -9.29
CA ARG A 103 5.09 -0.12 -8.67
C ARG A 103 5.16 -0.09 -7.14
N THR A 104 5.26 1.11 -6.59
CA THR A 104 5.21 1.36 -5.15
C THR A 104 3.84 0.97 -4.56
N PRO A 105 3.74 0.76 -3.23
CA PRO A 105 2.54 0.18 -2.61
C PRO A 105 1.24 0.95 -2.87
N ASP A 106 1.30 2.27 -3.00
CA ASP A 106 0.19 3.17 -3.32
C ASP A 106 -0.51 2.80 -4.63
N PHE A 107 0.21 2.31 -5.64
CA PHE A 107 -0.36 1.97 -6.95
C PHE A 107 -1.48 0.91 -6.83
N LEU A 108 -1.20 -0.24 -6.22
CA LEU A 108 -2.20 -1.30 -6.06
C LEU A 108 -3.25 -0.94 -5.01
N ASN A 109 -2.87 -0.21 -3.96
CA ASN A 109 -3.82 0.26 -2.95
C ASN A 109 -4.89 1.15 -3.59
N VAL A 110 -4.51 2.03 -4.52
CA VAL A 110 -5.43 2.86 -5.29
C VAL A 110 -6.34 2.04 -6.20
N VAL A 111 -5.82 1.00 -6.85
CA VAL A 111 -6.62 0.11 -7.70
C VAL A 111 -7.70 -0.58 -6.87
N VAL A 112 -7.33 -1.18 -5.73
CA VAL A 112 -8.29 -1.85 -4.84
C VAL A 112 -9.31 -0.85 -4.29
N THR A 113 -8.87 0.34 -3.90
CA THR A 113 -9.75 1.43 -3.43
C THR A 113 -10.75 1.83 -4.51
N SER A 114 -10.32 1.96 -5.77
CA SER A 114 -11.23 2.26 -6.88
C SER A 114 -12.25 1.14 -7.12
N MET A 115 -11.82 -0.12 -7.07
CA MET A 115 -12.71 -1.27 -7.21
C MET A 115 -13.72 -1.37 -6.05
N ALA A 116 -13.30 -1.10 -4.82
CA ALA A 116 -14.18 -1.08 -3.65
C ALA A 116 -15.19 0.07 -3.71
N HIS A 117 -14.78 1.25 -4.19
CA HIS A 117 -15.69 2.37 -4.41
C HIS A 117 -16.75 2.06 -5.48
N ASN A 118 -16.34 1.37 -6.54
CA ASN A 118 -17.19 0.99 -7.67
C ASN A 118 -17.70 -0.46 -7.58
N SER A 119 -17.81 -1.01 -6.38
CA SER A 119 -18.10 -2.44 -6.18
C SER A 119 -19.45 -2.88 -6.76
N TRP A 120 -20.40 -1.94 -6.87
CA TRP A 120 -21.72 -2.14 -7.48
C TRP A 120 -21.63 -2.66 -8.91
N PHE A 121 -20.53 -2.38 -9.62
CA PHE A 121 -20.30 -2.89 -10.96
C PHE A 121 -20.11 -4.42 -10.96
N LEU A 122 -19.51 -4.97 -9.91
CA LEU A 122 -19.25 -6.40 -9.77
C LEU A 122 -20.52 -7.21 -9.50
N ASP A 123 -21.52 -6.60 -8.85
CA ASP A 123 -22.82 -7.23 -8.57
C ASP A 123 -23.55 -7.68 -9.85
N LYS A 124 -23.25 -7.06 -10.99
CA LYS A 124 -23.81 -7.43 -12.30
C LYS A 124 -23.38 -8.83 -12.77
N TYR A 125 -22.27 -9.34 -12.26
CA TYR A 125 -21.67 -10.61 -12.67
C TYR A 125 -21.80 -11.67 -11.58
N ASN A 126 -21.71 -11.27 -10.31
CA ASN A 126 -21.91 -12.16 -9.17
C ASN A 126 -22.29 -11.34 -7.93
N LYS A 127 -23.37 -11.75 -7.25
CA LYS A 127 -23.94 -11.06 -6.08
C LYS A 127 -23.00 -10.96 -4.85
N ASP A 128 -21.97 -11.79 -4.78
CA ASP A 128 -21.05 -11.85 -3.64
C ASP A 128 -19.77 -11.02 -3.90
N TRP A 129 -19.48 -10.63 -5.14
CA TRP A 129 -18.20 -10.00 -5.49
C TRP A 129 -18.06 -8.58 -4.97
N SER A 130 -19.15 -7.82 -4.91
CA SER A 130 -19.15 -6.48 -4.31
C SER A 130 -18.82 -6.53 -2.83
N LYS A 131 -19.30 -7.55 -2.11
CA LYS A 131 -18.93 -7.80 -0.71
C LYS A 131 -17.45 -8.17 -0.61
N ASN A 132 -16.98 -9.12 -1.42
CA ASN A 132 -15.59 -9.58 -1.37
C ASN A 132 -14.57 -8.45 -1.57
N ILE A 133 -14.79 -7.54 -2.52
CA ILE A 133 -13.86 -6.43 -2.75
C ILE A 133 -13.86 -5.41 -1.61
N LYS A 134 -15.02 -5.14 -0.99
CA LYS A 134 -15.12 -4.25 0.17
C LYS A 134 -14.44 -4.84 1.40
N ASP A 135 -14.66 -6.13 1.64
CA ASP A 135 -14.00 -6.86 2.72
C ASP A 135 -12.50 -6.87 2.53
N TYR A 136 -12.04 -7.13 1.30
CA TYR A 136 -10.62 -7.11 0.97
C TYR A 136 -9.99 -5.72 1.12
N TYR A 137 -10.66 -4.66 0.64
CA TYR A 137 -10.23 -3.27 0.86
C TYR A 137 -10.10 -2.96 2.36
N THR A 138 -11.10 -3.32 3.16
CA THR A 138 -11.08 -3.12 4.61
C THR A 138 -9.89 -3.85 5.22
N TYR A 139 -9.74 -5.14 4.89
CA TYR A 139 -8.64 -5.98 5.34
C TYR A 139 -7.28 -5.38 5.04
N ILE A 140 -6.98 -4.98 3.80
CA ILE A 140 -5.64 -4.43 3.46
C ILE A 140 -5.39 -3.04 4.05
N ARG A 141 -6.43 -2.24 4.25
CA ARG A 141 -6.36 -0.92 4.89
C ARG A 141 -6.06 -1.06 6.39
N THR A 142 -6.65 -2.05 7.05
CA THR A 142 -6.49 -2.30 8.49
C THR A 142 -5.40 -3.31 8.83
N MET A 143 -4.81 -3.98 7.82
CA MET A 143 -3.80 -5.03 7.99
C MET A 143 -2.51 -4.50 8.64
N ILE A 144 -2.48 -4.42 9.96
CA ILE A 144 -1.37 -4.83 10.81
C ILE A 144 -1.85 -6.13 11.44
N TYR A 145 -1.31 -7.30 11.09
CA TYR A 145 -1.75 -8.54 11.75
C TYR A 145 -0.56 -9.37 12.23
N SER A 146 -0.55 -9.54 13.56
CA SER A 146 -0.31 -10.77 14.34
C SER A 146 0.54 -11.85 13.70
#